data_AF-E6R5Z4-F1
#
_entry.id   AF-E6R5Z4-F1
#
_cell.length_a   1.000
_cell.length_b   1.000
_cell.length_c   1.000
_cell.angle_alpha   90.00
_cell.angle_beta   90.00
_cell.angle_gamma   90.00
#
_symmetry.space_group_name_H-M   'P 1'
#
loop_
_entity.id
_entity.type
_entity.pdbx_description
1 polymer ?
#
loop_
_entity_poly.entity_id
_entity_poly.type
_entity_poly.pdbx_seq_one_letter_code
_entity_poly.pdbx_strand_id
1 'polypeptide(L)' 'MVFGRLIHFTFDALAVSTILAGVKKTTGFSPATDLIPDSSIKSITDSYLGAGTTIFDIVSGQVVTSQYFKRS' A
#
# COMPACT_ATOMS: atom_id res chain seq x y z
N MET A 1 -19.27 -19.90 -2.52
CA MET A 1 -17.86 -20.14 -2.90
C MET A 1 -17.20 -18.96 -3.65
N VAL A 2 -17.73 -17.73 -3.60
CA VAL A 2 -17.13 -16.57 -4.30
C VAL A 2 -16.64 -15.49 -3.32
N PHE A 3 -17.34 -15.31 -2.19
CA PHE A 3 -17.05 -14.28 -1.20
C PHE A 3 -15.66 -14.38 -0.58
N GLY A 4 -15.22 -15.60 -0.22
CA GLY A 4 -13.87 -15.81 0.35
C GLY A 4 -12.75 -15.49 -0.64
N ARG A 5 -12.97 -15.73 -1.94
CA ARG A 5 -11.96 -15.45 -2.97
C ARG A 5 -11.86 -13.96 -3.29
N LEU A 6 -12.99 -13.25 -3.25
CA LEU A 6 -13.02 -11.79 -3.40
C LEU A 6 -12.26 -11.10 -2.26
N ILE A 7 -12.51 -11.53 -1.00
CA ILE A 7 -11.79 -11.01 0.16
C ILE A 7 -10.29 -11.24 0.03
N HIS A 8 -9.88 -12.43 -0.40
CA HIS A 8 -8.48 -12.75 -0.57
C HIS A 8 -7.81 -11.84 -1.61
N PHE A 9 -8.43 -11.67 -2.79
CA PHE A 9 -7.90 -10.77 -3.81
C PHE A 9 -7.83 -9.31 -3.37
N THR A 10 -8.81 -8.83 -2.60
CA THR A 10 -8.72 -7.47 -2.04
C THR A 10 -7.60 -7.35 -1.01
N PHE A 11 -7.37 -8.39 -0.20
CA PHE A 11 -6.29 -8.40 0.77
C PHE A 11 -4.92 -8.44 0.08
N ASP A 12 -4.78 -9.28 -0.95
CA ASP A 12 -3.55 -9.37 -1.75
C ASP A 12 -3.23 -8.04 -2.44
N ALA A 13 -4.26 -7.39 -3.01
CA ALA A 13 -4.10 -6.07 -3.61
C ALA A 13 -3.63 -5.04 -2.56
N LEU A 14 -4.28 -4.98 -1.39
CA LEU A 14 -3.84 -4.09 -0.31
C LEU A 14 -2.41 -4.40 0.13
N ALA A 15 -2.04 -5.68 0.28
CA ALA A 15 -0.69 -6.09 0.65
C ALA A 15 0.35 -5.62 -0.38
N VAL A 16 0.08 -5.81 -1.68
CA VAL A 16 0.94 -5.33 -2.76
C VAL A 16 1.09 -3.80 -2.70
N SER A 17 -0.01 -3.07 -2.49
CA SER A 17 0.04 -1.62 -2.36
C SER A 17 0.87 -1.16 -1.15
N THR A 18 0.73 -1.82 -0.01
CA THR A 18 1.53 -1.54 1.21
C THR A 18 3.01 -1.84 1.01
N ILE A 19 3.36 -2.92 0.28
CA ILE A 19 4.76 -3.21 -0.08
C ILE A 19 5.33 -2.08 -0.95
N LEU A 20 4.60 -1.65 -1.98
CA LEU A 20 5.02 -0.54 -2.84
C LEU A 20 5.18 0.77 -2.05
N ALA A 21 4.31 1.03 -1.07
CA ALA A 21 4.47 2.16 -0.18
C ALA A 21 5.75 2.07 0.66
N GLY A 22 6.10 0.88 1.16
CA GLY A 22 7.38 0.64 1.85
C GLY A 22 8.60 0.89 0.94
N VAL A 23 8.56 0.44 -0.32
CA VAL A 23 9.60 0.74 -1.32
C VAL A 23 9.73 2.25 -1.52
N LYS A 24 8.61 2.96 -1.68
CA LYS A 24 8.61 4.42 -1.79
C LYS A 24 9.19 5.11 -0.56
N LYS A 25 8.87 4.65 0.64
CA LYS A 25 9.39 5.23 1.90
C LYS A 25 10.89 5.02 2.06
N THR A 26 11.41 3.87 1.64
CA THR A 26 12.82 3.48 1.81
C THR A 26 13.73 3.99 0.70
N THR A 27 13.24 4.03 -0.54
CA THR A 27 14.04 4.38 -1.72
C THR A 27 13.71 5.75 -2.31
N GLY A 28 12.54 6.31 -1.99
CA GLY A 28 12.01 7.53 -2.61
C GLY A 28 11.33 7.31 -3.97
N PHE A 29 11.39 6.10 -4.55
CA PHE A 29 10.80 5.81 -5.87
C PHE A 29 9.36 5.29 -5.75
N SER A 30 8.49 5.80 -6.63
CA SER A 30 7.08 5.41 -6.72
C SER A 30 6.76 4.98 -8.15
N PRO A 31 5.75 4.10 -8.38
CA PRO A 31 5.24 3.86 -9.72
C PRO A 31 4.87 5.17 -10.41
N ALA A 32 5.29 5.33 -11.66
CA ALA A 32 5.05 6.53 -12.45
C ALA A 32 3.61 6.54 -12.99
N THR A 33 2.66 6.98 -12.17
CA THR A 33 1.25 7.07 -12.56
C THR A 33 0.98 8.17 -13.60
N ASP A 34 1.93 9.09 -13.79
CA ASP A 34 1.88 10.12 -14.83
C ASP A 34 2.05 9.55 -16.25
N LEU A 35 2.57 8.34 -16.39
CA LEU A 35 2.67 7.64 -17.68
C LEU A 35 1.33 6.99 -18.09
N ILE A 36 0.32 7.00 -17.23
CA ILE A 36 -1.00 6.45 -17.52
C ILE A 36 -1.79 7.50 -18.34
N PRO A 37 -2.12 7.22 -19.61
CA PRO A 37 -2.79 8.20 -20.49
C PRO A 37 -4.24 8.46 -20.09
N ASP A 38 -4.89 7.49 -19.44
CA ASP A 38 -6.28 7.58 -19.02
C ASP A 38 -6.40 8.17 -17.61
N SER A 39 -7.11 9.29 -17.48
CA SER A 39 -7.29 10.00 -16.20
C SER A 39 -8.06 9.19 -15.14
N SER A 40 -9.00 8.34 -15.57
CA SER A 40 -9.79 7.51 -14.66
C SER A 40 -8.94 6.38 -14.09
N ILE A 41 -8.17 5.70 -14.94
CA ILE A 41 -7.23 4.65 -14.51
C ILE A 41 -6.12 5.24 -13.64
N LYS A 42 -5.63 6.44 -13.97
CA LYS A 42 -4.66 7.17 -13.14
C LYS A 42 -5.22 7.41 -11.74
N SER A 43 -6.43 7.96 -11.62
CA SER A 43 -7.07 8.23 -10.33
C SER A 43 -7.27 6.97 -9.47
N ILE A 44 -7.68 5.86 -10.10
CA ILE A 44 -7.83 4.58 -9.41
C ILE A 44 -6.47 4.07 -8.92
N THR A 45 -5.44 4.17 -9.74
CA THR A 45 -4.08 3.73 -9.39
C THR A 45 -3.49 4.60 -8.27
N ASP A 46 -3.66 5.92 -8.35
CA ASP A 46 -3.25 6.87 -7.31
C ASP A 46 -3.96 6.57 -5.98
N SER A 47 -5.26 6.31 -6.03
CA SER A 47 -6.06 5.93 -4.85
C SER A 47 -5.62 4.59 -4.26
N TYR A 48 -5.35 3.60 -5.11
CA TYR A 48 -4.87 2.29 -4.72
C TYR A 48 -3.51 2.36 -4.04
N LEU A 49 -2.54 3.07 -4.61
CA LEU A 49 -1.21 3.30 -4.02
C LEU A 49 -1.29 4.14 -2.73
N GLY A 50 -2.22 5.10 -2.69
CA GLY A 50 -2.52 5.90 -1.50
C GLY A 50 -3.00 5.04 -0.33
N ALA A 51 -3.90 4.09 -0.58
CA ALA A 51 -4.40 3.18 0.44
C ALA A 51 -3.28 2.36 1.10
N GLY A 52 -2.34 1.84 0.30
CA GLY A 52 -1.17 1.12 0.80
C GLY A 52 -0.25 1.98 1.65
N THR A 53 -0.11 3.26 1.29
CA THR A 53 0.68 4.25 2.06
C THR A 53 0.06 4.50 3.43
N THR A 54 -1.26 4.71 3.49
CA THR A 54 -1.98 4.88 4.77
C THR A 54 -1.80 3.67 5.69
N ILE A 55 -1.97 2.46 5.15
CA ILE A 55 -1.79 1.22 5.93
C ILE A 55 -0.35 1.11 6.42
N PHE A 56 0.63 1.37 5.54
CA PHE A 56 2.05 1.32 5.90
C PHE A 56 2.38 2.29 7.03
N ASP A 57 1.88 3.52 6.98
CA ASP A 57 2.14 4.54 8.00
C ASP A 57 1.48 4.19 9.34
N ILE A 58 0.25 3.64 9.33
CA ILE A 58 -0.41 3.13 10.54
C ILE A 58 0.43 2.04 11.18
N VAL A 59 0.83 1.02 10.41
CA VAL A 59 1.62 -0.11 10.92
C VAL A 59 2.97 0.39 11.44
N SER A 60 3.65 1.26 10.70
CA SER A 60 4.93 1.84 11.11
C SER A 60 4.80 2.64 12.41
N GLY A 61 3.73 3.42 12.56
CA GLY A 61 3.43 4.14 13.80
C GLY A 61 3.20 3.20 14.98
N GLN A 62 2.46 2.10 14.78
CA GLN A 62 2.26 1.09 15.82
C GLN A 62 3.56 0.36 16.20
N VAL A 63 4.44 0.11 15.23
CA VAL A 63 5.76 -0.52 15.48
C VAL A 63 6.62 0.36 16.38
N VAL A 64 6.59 1.68 16.20
CA VAL A 64 7.39 2.61 17.01
C VAL A 64 6.86 2.77 18.44
N THR A 65 5.55 2.67 18.64
CA THR A 65 4.90 2.86 19.95
C THR A 65 4.73 1.58 20.76
N SER A 66 4.78 0.42 20.11
CA SER A 66 4.51 -0.88 20.73
C SER A 66 5.73 -1.41 21.49
N GLN A 67 5.48 -1.91 22.71
CA GLN A 67 6.51 -2.53 23.55
C GLN A 67 7.01 -3.88 23.02
N TYR A 68 6.29 -4.47 22.06
CA TYR A 68 6.67 -5.73 21.41
C TYR A 68 7.75 -5.55 20.33
N PHE A 69 8.01 -4.32 19.91
CA PHE A 69 9.03 -4.01 18.92
C PHE A 69 10.21 -3.31 19.59
N LYS A 70 11.42 -3.70 19.19
CA LYS A 70 12.66 -3.04 19.61
C LYS A 70 13.42 -2.57 18.39
N ARG A 71 14.06 -1.41 18.49
CA ARG A 71 15.05 -0.99 17.52
C ARG A 71 16.27 -1.91 17.65
N SER A 72 16.59 -2.63 16.57
CA SER A 72 17.80 -3.46 16.47
C SER A 72 18.88 -2.75 15.68
#